data_AF-A0A8T7EK76-F1
#
_entry.id   AF-A0A8T7EK76-F1
#
_cell.length_a   1.000
_cell.length_b   1.000
_cell.length_c   1.000
_cell.angle_alpha   90.00
_cell.angle_beta   90.00
_cell.angle_gamma   90.00
#
_symmetry.space_group_name_H-M   'P 1'
#
loop_
_entity.id
_entity.type
_entity.pdbx_description
1 polymer ?
#
loop_
_entity_poly.entity_id
_entity_poly.type
_entity_poly.pdbx_seq_one_letter_code
_entity_poly.pdbx_strand_id
1 'polypeptide(L)' 'MRAWVRRSPSPAGTTLTAVVLKDWTAYIAHTGDSRLYLCRGGILTQLTQDHMQRRPVEMPTQQAVEQFDPPPA' A
#
# COMPACT_ATOMS: atom_id res chain seq x y z
N MET A 1 -15.41 -41.53 -5.64
CA MET A 1 -15.39 -40.28 -4.85
C MET A 1 -14.04 -39.59 -5.04
N ARG A 2 -14.01 -38.36 -5.55
CA ARG A 2 -12.82 -37.50 -5.56
C ARG A 2 -13.22 -36.14 -5.00
N ALA A 3 -12.70 -35.80 -3.83
CA ALA A 3 -12.87 -34.48 -3.24
C ALA A 3 -12.04 -33.47 -4.04
N TRP A 4 -12.69 -32.46 -4.58
CA TRP A 4 -12.02 -31.32 -5.22
C TRP A 4 -11.56 -30.37 -4.13
N VAL A 5 -10.24 -30.17 -4.02
CA VAL A 5 -9.67 -29.07 -3.25
C VAL A 5 -10.06 -27.76 -3.95
N ARG A 6 -11.01 -27.02 -3.37
CA ARG A 6 -11.18 -25.60 -3.69
C ARG A 6 -10.06 -24.83 -3.01
N ARG A 7 -8.91 -24.72 -3.69
CA ARG A 7 -8.08 -23.52 -3.53
C ARG A 7 -8.60 -22.55 -4.56
N SER A 8 -9.38 -21.56 -4.14
CA SER A 8 -9.44 -20.31 -4.88
C SER A 8 -8.13 -19.59 -4.56
N PRO A 9 -7.11 -19.55 -5.44
CA PRO A 9 -6.05 -18.60 -5.23
C PRO A 9 -6.73 -17.23 -5.19
N SER A 10 -6.55 -16.47 -4.11
CA SER A 10 -6.82 -15.04 -4.18
C SER A 10 -6.06 -14.53 -5.41
N PRO A 11 -6.69 -13.81 -6.36
CA PRO A 11 -5.94 -13.27 -7.48
C PRO A 11 -4.79 -12.45 -6.91
N ALA A 12 -3.56 -12.77 -7.33
CA ALA A 12 -2.40 -12.02 -6.86
C ALA A 12 -2.60 -10.56 -7.30
N GLY A 13 -2.57 -9.64 -6.34
CA GLY A 13 -2.52 -8.21 -6.64
C GLY A 13 -1.12 -7.82 -7.11
N THR A 14 -1.03 -6.84 -7.99
CA THR A 14 0.25 -6.25 -8.40
C THR A 14 0.13 -4.73 -8.43
N THR A 15 1.24 -4.04 -8.18
CA THR A 15 1.35 -2.60 -8.37
C THR A 15 1.97 -2.31 -9.73
N LEU A 16 1.69 -1.14 -10.28
CA LEU A 16 2.32 -0.66 -11.51
C LEU A 16 2.68 0.80 -11.32
N THR A 17 3.94 1.15 -11.62
CA THR A 17 4.37 2.52 -11.81
C THR A 17 5.26 2.56 -13.04
N ALA A 18 4.82 3.25 -14.09
CA ALA A 18 5.50 3.32 -15.37
C ALA A 18 5.60 4.76 -15.86
N VAL A 19 6.69 5.04 -16.58
CA VAL A 19 6.95 6.34 -17.22
C VAL A 19 7.28 6.12 -18.69
N VAL A 20 6.58 6.82 -19.58
CA VAL A 20 6.92 6.90 -21.00
C VAL A 20 7.43 8.31 -21.28
N LEU A 21 8.68 8.40 -21.75
CA LEU A 21 9.27 9.65 -22.18
C LEU A 21 9.09 9.78 -23.70
N LYS A 22 8.47 10.88 -24.13
CA LYS A 22 8.33 11.22 -25.54
C LYS A 22 8.58 12.70 -25.72
N ASP A 23 9.59 13.03 -26.52
CA ASP A 23 10.06 14.40 -26.72
C ASP A 23 10.38 15.05 -25.36
N TRP A 24 9.71 16.16 -25.03
CA TRP A 24 9.85 16.87 -23.76
C TRP A 24 8.76 16.51 -22.74
N THR A 25 8.00 15.44 -22.98
CA THR A 25 6.84 15.04 -22.18
C THR A 25 7.07 13.70 -21.50
N ALA A 26 6.71 13.62 -20.21
CA ALA A 26 6.65 12.38 -19.45
C ALA A 26 5.19 12.00 -19.20
N TYR A 27 4.80 10.81 -19.65
CA TYR A 27 3.49 10.20 -19.38
C TYR A 27 3.65 9.20 -18.24
N ILE A 28 2.77 9.27 -17.24
CA ILE A 28 2.88 8.46 -16.03
C ILE A 28 1.63 7.59 -15.91
N ALA A 29 1.83 6.28 -15.75
CA ALA A 29 0.77 5.33 -15.42
C ALA A 29 1.07 4.71 -14.04
N HIS A 30 0.11 4.81 -13.12
CA HIS A 30 0.31 4.38 -11.73
C HIS A 30 -0.94 3.69 -11.16
N THR A 31 -0.73 2.55 -10.49
CA THR A 31 -1.74 1.85 -9.68
C THR A 31 -1.08 1.15 -8.48
N GLY A 32 -1.69 1.29 -7.31
CA GLY A 32 -1.17 0.75 -6.05
C GLY A 32 -0.53 1.83 -5.17
N ASP A 33 0.43 1.43 -4.35
CA ASP A 33 1.09 2.27 -3.34
C ASP A 33 2.56 2.60 -3.68
N SER A 34 3.03 2.19 -4.85
CA SER A 34 4.38 2.48 -5.35
C SER A 34 4.51 3.91 -5.87
N ARG A 35 5.52 4.68 -5.48
CA ARG A 35 5.58 6.11 -5.79
C ARG A 35 6.61 6.47 -6.86
N LEU A 36 6.31 7.46 -7.71
CA LEU A 36 7.27 8.08 -8.61
C LEU A 36 7.71 9.44 -8.05
N TYR A 37 9.02 9.68 -8.03
CA TYR A 37 9.61 10.96 -7.62
C TYR A 37 10.46 11.57 -8.73
N LEU A 38 10.36 12.89 -8.89
CA LEU A 38 11.24 13.71 -9.71
C LEU A 38 12.30 14.36 -8.82
N CYS A 39 13.58 14.09 -9.10
CA CYS A 39 14.70 14.73 -8.42
C CYS A 39 15.22 15.91 -9.23
N ARG A 40 15.20 17.13 -8.68
CA ARG A 40 15.79 18.34 -9.28
C ARG A 40 16.47 19.17 -8.22
N GLY A 41 17.76 19.47 -8.40
CA GLY A 41 18.53 20.29 -7.45
C GLY A 41 18.55 19.73 -6.02
N GLY A 42 18.55 18.40 -5.86
CA GLY A 42 18.50 17.74 -4.55
C GLY A 42 17.10 17.69 -3.91
N ILE A 43 16.09 18.25 -4.57
CA ILE A 43 14.69 18.22 -4.09
C ILE A 43 13.96 17.06 -4.76
N LEU A 44 13.27 16.25 -3.96
CA LEU A 44 12.38 15.17 -4.42
C LEU A 44 10.93 15.67 -4.45
N THR A 45 10.31 15.65 -5.62
CA THR A 45 8.89 15.97 -5.80
C THR A 45 8.13 14.70 -6.18
N GLN A 46 7.13 14.31 -5.40
CA GLN A 46 6.29 13.14 -5.70
C GLN A 46 5.35 13.47 -6.87
N LEU A 47 5.31 12.61 -7.89
CA LEU A 47 4.48 12.78 -9.10
C LEU A 47 3.25 11.87 -9.14
N THR A 48 3.11 10.94 -8.20
CA THR A 48 1.97 10.01 -8.10
C THR A 48 1.22 10.19 -6.80
N GLN A 49 -0.07 9.87 -6.78
CA GLN A 49 -0.87 9.79 -5.56
C GLN A 49 -1.11 8.31 -5.22
N ASP A 50 -0.86 7.91 -3.98
CA ASP A 50 -1.05 6.52 -3.56
C ASP A 50 -2.52 6.11 -3.67
N HIS A 51 -2.78 4.97 -4.33
CA HIS A 51 -4.11 4.38 -4.45
C HIS A 51 -4.41 3.42 -3.28
N MET A 52 -4.20 3.89 -2.04
CA MET A 52 -4.54 3.14 -0.83
C MET A 52 -5.84 3.66 -0.19
N GLN A 53 -6.64 2.77 0.39
CA GLN A 53 -7.73 3.18 1.26
C GLN A 53 -7.15 3.73 2.56
N ARG A 54 -7.29 5.04 2.80
CA ARG A 54 -6.91 5.67 4.06
C ARG A 54 -7.90 5.21 5.13
N ARG A 55 -7.51 4.23 5.96
CA ARG A 55 -8.29 3.89 7.16
C ARG A 55 -8.03 4.97 8.22
N PRO A 56 -9.06 5.61 8.79
CA PRO A 56 -8.88 6.39 9.99
C PRO A 56 -8.25 5.51 11.06
N VAL A 57 -7.18 5.97 11.68
CA VAL A 57 -6.68 5.36 12.92
C VAL A 57 -7.72 5.68 13.97
N GLU A 58 -8.55 4.70 14.32
CA GLU A 58 -9.29 4.77 15.58
C GLU A 58 -8.25 4.75 16.69
N MET A 59 -8.16 5.85 17.45
CA MET A 59 -7.36 5.85 18.68
C MET A 59 -7.98 4.79 19.59
N PRO A 60 -7.20 3.84 20.14
CA PRO A 60 -7.73 2.85 21.06
C PRO A 60 -8.44 3.59 22.20
N THR A 61 -9.74 3.38 22.34
CA THR A 61 -10.50 3.87 23.49
C THR A 61 -9.86 3.25 24.74
N GLN A 62 -9.81 3.99 25.85
CA GLN A 62 -9.09 3.66 27.09
C GLN A 62 -9.36 2.25 27.69
N GLN A 63 -10.24 1.43 27.12
CA GLN A 63 -10.56 0.08 27.56
C GLN A 63 -9.44 -0.96 27.32
N ALA A 64 -8.45 -0.68 26.47
CA ALA A 64 -7.39 -1.66 26.17
C ALA A 64 -6.22 -1.69 27.19
N VAL A 65 -6.08 -0.69 28.06
CA VAL A 65 -4.99 -0.67 29.06
C VAL A 65 -5.30 -1.50 30.32
N GLU A 66 -6.56 -1.88 30.54
CA GLU A 66 -6.97 -2.64 31.74
C GLU A 66 -6.67 -4.14 31.62
N GLN A 67 -6.37 -4.65 30.43
CA GLN A 67 -6.12 -6.06 30.19
C GLN A 67 -4.63 -6.35 29.98
N PHE A 68 -3.81 -5.97 30.97
CA PHE A 68 -2.45 -6.48 31.12
C PHE A 68 -2.41 -7.34 32.39
N ASP A 69 -2.68 -8.64 32.23
CA ASP A 69 -2.57 -9.60 33.34
C ASP A 69 -1.07 -9.78 33.67
N PRO A 70 -0.61 -9.45 34.89
CA PRO A 70 0.81 -9.61 35.21
C PRO A 70 1.21 -11.10 35.16
N PRO A 71 2.45 -11.42 34.75
CA PRO A 71 2.89 -12.82 34.67
C PRO A 71 2.81 -13.48 36.05
N PRO A 72 2.40 -14.75 36.13
CA PRO A 72 2.27 -15.43 37.41
C PRO A 72 3.63 -15.50 38.13
N ALA A 73 3.57 -15.36 39.46
CA ALA A 73 4.73 -15.30 40.36
C ALA A 73 5.59 -16.58 40.35
#